data_AF-A0A948GMZ9-F1
#
_entry.id   AF-A0A948GMZ9-F1
#
_cell.length_a   1.000
_cell.length_b   1.000
_cell.length_c   1.000
_cell.angle_alpha   90.00
_cell.angle_beta   90.00
_cell.angle_gamma   90.00
#
_symmetry.space_group_name_H-M   'P 1'
#
loop_
_entity.id
_entity.type
_entity.pdbx_description
1 polymer ?
#
loop_
_entity_poly.entity_id
_entity_poly.type
_entity_poly.pdbx_seq_one_letter_code
_entity_poly.pdbx_strand_id
1 'polypeptide(L)'
;MPSIRSIIDECDKELQTLADMIRRGNGDAALDRAMEGTAGPNADADCWATRAFVEDLLEMFDAADMSISKAMSLDSSAGLRFKRASIRLKAGHTARALEDALAVIASGDTFYRDEALLLAAEARRRLDCWEEAMRDCDALPESAEVWSGGLIAAREIRSQCSRMLAQQKAA
;
A
#
# COMPACT_ATOMS: atom_id res chain seq x y z
N MET A 1 -8.77 -19.83 -25.16
CA MET A 1 -8.21 -19.47 -23.84
C MET A 1 -7.65 -18.06 -23.97
N PRO A 2 -8.11 -17.09 -23.18
CA PRO A 2 -7.54 -15.74 -23.20
C PRO A 2 -6.05 -15.78 -22.82
N SER A 3 -5.26 -14.88 -23.38
CA SER A 3 -3.84 -14.77 -23.06
C SER A 3 -3.65 -14.10 -21.69
N ILE A 4 -2.56 -14.41 -20.97
CA ILE A 4 -2.22 -13.74 -19.70
C ILE A 4 -2.24 -12.20 -19.86
N ARG A 5 -1.83 -11.71 -21.03
CA ARG A 5 -1.83 -10.28 -21.38
C ARG A 5 -3.24 -9.68 -21.48
N SER A 6 -4.21 -10.41 -22.01
CA SER A 6 -5.59 -9.94 -22.10
C SER A 6 -6.33 -9.96 -20.76
N ILE A 7 -5.91 -10.82 -19.82
CA ILE A 7 -6.45 -10.87 -18.45
C ILE A 7 -5.94 -9.69 -17.61
N ILE A 8 -4.64 -9.36 -17.74
CA ILE A 8 -4.04 -8.18 -17.09
C ILE A 8 -4.70 -6.89 -17.60
N ASP A 9 -4.87 -6.75 -18.92
CA ASP A 9 -5.52 -5.58 -19.54
C ASP A 9 -7.01 -5.41 -19.16
N GLU A 10 -7.71 -6.49 -18.78
CA GLU A 10 -9.10 -6.43 -18.34
C GLU A 10 -9.23 -6.06 -16.85
N CYS A 11 -8.35 -6.57 -15.99
CA CYS A 11 -8.31 -6.20 -14.58
C CYS A 11 -8.00 -4.71 -14.40
N ASP A 12 -7.06 -4.17 -15.19
CA ASP A 12 -6.72 -2.75 -15.15
C ASP A 12 -7.88 -1.84 -15.62
N LYS A 13 -8.72 -2.31 -16.56
CA LYS A 13 -9.91 -1.56 -17.02
C LYS A 13 -11.02 -1.50 -15.99
N GLU A 14 -11.27 -2.59 -15.26
CA GLU A 14 -12.29 -2.60 -14.22
C GLU A 14 -11.89 -1.68 -13.06
N LEU A 15 -10.63 -1.76 -12.61
CA LEU A 15 -10.10 -0.84 -11.58
C LEU A 15 -10.18 0.62 -12.03
N GLN A 16 -9.84 0.91 -13.29
CA GLN A 16 -9.98 2.26 -13.84
C GLN A 16 -11.44 2.72 -13.88
N THR A 17 -12.38 1.83 -14.23
CA THR A 17 -13.82 2.14 -14.26
C THR A 17 -14.33 2.48 -12.87
N LEU A 18 -13.98 1.69 -11.87
CA LEU A 18 -14.34 1.95 -10.47
C LEU A 18 -13.73 3.27 -9.97
N ALA A 19 -12.47 3.54 -10.28
CA ALA A 19 -11.82 4.79 -9.92
C ALA A 19 -12.47 6.01 -10.62
N ASP A 20 -12.86 5.88 -11.89
CA ASP A 20 -13.60 6.90 -12.63
C ASP A 20 -14.99 7.16 -12.01
N MET A 21 -15.69 6.12 -11.56
CA MET A 21 -16.97 6.25 -10.86
C MET A 21 -16.81 7.10 -9.59
N ILE A 22 -15.81 6.78 -8.76
CA ILE A 22 -15.50 7.53 -7.54
C ILE A 22 -15.17 8.99 -7.86
N ARG A 23 -14.31 9.24 -8.86
CA ARG A 23 -13.95 10.61 -9.29
C ARG A 23 -15.15 11.42 -9.79
N ARG A 24 -16.19 10.76 -10.31
CA ARG A 24 -17.45 11.40 -10.76
C ARG A 24 -18.50 11.54 -9.65
N GLY A 25 -18.15 11.20 -8.40
CA GLY A 25 -19.06 11.28 -7.24
C GLY A 25 -19.97 10.06 -7.07
N ASN A 26 -19.76 8.98 -7.82
CA ASN A 26 -20.54 7.74 -7.73
C ASN A 26 -19.83 6.71 -6.84
N GLY A 27 -19.39 7.13 -5.65
CA GLY A 27 -18.64 6.30 -4.70
C GLY A 27 -19.43 5.07 -4.24
N ASP A 28 -20.69 5.28 -3.83
CA ASP A 28 -21.57 4.20 -3.36
C ASP A 28 -21.78 3.12 -4.42
N ALA A 29 -22.02 3.53 -5.67
CA ALA A 29 -22.21 2.59 -6.78
C ALA A 29 -20.92 1.81 -7.11
N ALA A 30 -19.75 2.42 -6.93
CA ALA A 30 -18.48 1.72 -7.10
C ALA A 30 -18.27 0.68 -5.98
N LEU A 31 -18.65 1.03 -4.75
CA LEU A 31 -18.59 0.13 -3.60
C LEU A 31 -19.57 -1.04 -3.76
N ASP A 32 -20.82 -0.79 -4.13
CA ASP A 32 -21.84 -1.82 -4.38
C ASP A 32 -21.34 -2.83 -5.42
N ARG A 33 -20.80 -2.34 -6.54
CA ARG A 33 -20.24 -3.18 -7.61
C ARG A 33 -19.05 -4.02 -7.13
N ALA A 34 -18.17 -3.46 -6.30
CA ALA A 34 -17.06 -4.21 -5.73
C ALA A 34 -17.54 -5.25 -4.69
N MET A 35 -18.59 -4.94 -3.93
CA MET A 35 -19.21 -5.86 -2.99
C MET A 35 -19.88 -7.04 -3.69
N GLU A 36 -20.57 -6.81 -4.81
CA GLU A 36 -21.16 -7.86 -5.66
C GLU A 36 -20.13 -8.91 -6.07
N GLY A 37 -18.92 -8.49 -6.45
CA GLY A 37 -17.81 -9.39 -6.80
C GLY A 37 -17.38 -10.31 -5.64
N THR A 38 -17.58 -9.88 -4.39
CA THR A 38 -17.24 -10.65 -3.18
C THR A 38 -18.40 -11.46 -2.59
N ALA A 39 -19.62 -11.32 -3.13
CA ALA A 39 -20.81 -11.96 -2.56
C ALA A 39 -20.93 -13.46 -2.87
N GLY A 40 -20.26 -13.93 -3.92
CA GLY A 40 -20.35 -15.33 -4.37
C GLY A 40 -19.37 -16.27 -3.65
N PRO A 41 -19.67 -17.59 -3.61
CA PRO A 41 -18.78 -18.60 -3.01
C PRO A 41 -17.45 -18.77 -3.77
N ASN A 42 -17.37 -18.25 -5.00
CA ASN A 42 -16.19 -18.33 -5.86
C ASN A 42 -15.38 -17.02 -5.88
N ALA A 43 -15.63 -16.10 -4.94
CA ALA A 43 -14.86 -14.87 -4.84
C ALA A 43 -13.38 -15.20 -4.57
N ASP A 44 -12.52 -14.82 -5.52
CA ASP A 44 -11.08 -15.06 -5.48
C ASP A 44 -10.32 -13.86 -4.89
N ALA A 45 -8.98 -13.98 -4.84
CA ALA A 45 -8.12 -12.93 -4.30
C ALA A 45 -8.31 -11.58 -5.02
N ASP A 46 -8.52 -11.59 -6.34
CA ASP A 46 -8.68 -10.38 -7.14
C ASP A 46 -10.00 -9.66 -6.87
N CYS A 47 -11.08 -10.41 -6.63
CA CYS A 47 -12.36 -9.84 -6.18
C CYS A 47 -12.19 -9.08 -4.85
N TRP A 48 -11.51 -9.69 -3.88
CA TRP A 48 -11.25 -9.07 -2.58
C TRP A 48 -10.26 -7.90 -2.66
N ALA A 49 -9.25 -7.99 -3.52
CA ALA A 49 -8.29 -6.91 -3.76
C ALA A 49 -8.94 -5.70 -4.46
N THR A 50 -9.89 -5.94 -5.38
CA THR A 50 -10.69 -4.91 -6.05
C THR A 50 -11.56 -4.17 -5.05
N ARG A 51 -12.22 -4.91 -4.15
CA ARG A 51 -12.99 -4.31 -3.05
C ARG A 51 -12.11 -3.46 -2.13
N ALA A 52 -10.95 -3.98 -1.72
CA ALA A 52 -10.02 -3.23 -0.89
C ALA A 52 -9.54 -1.93 -1.58
N PHE A 53 -9.33 -1.96 -2.89
CA PHE A 53 -8.96 -0.78 -3.67
C PHE A 53 -10.07 0.29 -3.66
N VAL A 54 -11.32 -0.10 -3.84
CA VAL A 54 -12.46 0.83 -3.77
C VAL A 54 -12.61 1.40 -2.36
N GLU A 55 -12.52 0.57 -1.32
CA GLU A 55 -12.57 1.00 0.07
C GLU A 55 -11.40 1.97 0.40
N ASP A 56 -10.19 1.72 -0.11
CA ASP A 56 -9.04 2.62 0.04
C ASP A 56 -9.25 3.98 -0.65
N LEU A 57 -9.82 3.99 -1.86
CA LEU A 57 -10.14 5.23 -2.57
C LEU A 57 -11.26 6.05 -1.91
N LEU A 58 -12.15 5.39 -1.19
CA LEU A 58 -13.21 6.02 -0.38
C LEU A 58 -12.74 6.33 1.05
N GLU A 59 -11.44 6.17 1.34
CA GLU A 59 -10.82 6.41 2.65
C GLU A 59 -11.40 5.55 3.79
N MET A 60 -12.02 4.42 3.45
CA MET A 60 -12.54 3.42 4.38
C MET A 60 -11.43 2.44 4.81
N PHE A 61 -10.33 2.96 5.37
CA PHE A 61 -9.08 2.20 5.48
C PHE A 61 -9.17 0.92 6.32
N ASP A 62 -9.97 0.90 7.40
CA ASP A 62 -10.14 -0.32 8.20
C ASP A 62 -10.90 -1.41 7.43
N ALA A 63 -11.90 -1.03 6.63
CA ALA A 63 -12.59 -1.96 5.73
C ALA A 63 -11.62 -2.46 4.64
N ALA A 64 -10.82 -1.56 4.07
CA ALA A 64 -9.80 -1.91 3.10
C ALA A 64 -8.75 -2.89 3.67
N ASP A 65 -8.30 -2.73 4.94
CA ASP A 65 -7.39 -3.68 5.61
C ASP A 65 -8.05 -5.06 5.78
N MET A 66 -9.34 -5.10 6.10
CA MET A 66 -10.08 -6.36 6.19
C MET A 66 -10.17 -7.06 4.83
N SER A 67 -10.58 -6.32 3.78
CA SER A 67 -10.73 -6.86 2.43
C SER A 67 -9.39 -7.32 1.85
N ILE A 68 -8.32 -6.53 1.98
CA ILE A 68 -7.00 -6.94 1.47
C ILE A 68 -6.43 -8.10 2.30
N SER A 69 -6.69 -8.16 3.61
CA SER A 69 -6.31 -9.32 4.43
C SER A 69 -7.05 -10.59 4.01
N LYS A 70 -8.30 -10.45 3.56
CA LYS A 70 -9.06 -11.57 2.99
C LYS A 70 -8.48 -12.01 1.65
N ALA A 71 -8.15 -11.07 0.75
CA ALA A 71 -7.42 -11.37 -0.49
C ALA A 71 -6.11 -12.14 -0.19
N MET A 72 -5.36 -11.67 0.80
CA MET A 72 -4.11 -12.28 1.24
C MET A 72 -4.24 -13.70 1.80
N SER A 73 -5.42 -14.07 2.30
CA SER A 73 -5.70 -15.44 2.74
C SER A 73 -5.87 -16.42 1.59
N LEU A 74 -6.08 -15.91 0.36
CA LEU A 74 -6.28 -16.68 -0.86
C LEU A 74 -5.04 -16.64 -1.77
N ASP A 75 -4.35 -15.50 -1.84
CA ASP A 75 -3.06 -15.34 -2.52
C ASP A 75 -2.10 -14.53 -1.62
N SER A 76 -0.90 -15.05 -1.35
CA SER A 76 0.06 -14.41 -0.46
C SER A 76 1.14 -13.58 -1.18
N SER A 77 0.84 -13.07 -2.38
CA SER A 77 1.79 -12.31 -3.21
C SER A 77 2.34 -11.05 -2.52
N ALA A 78 3.55 -10.67 -2.91
CA ALA A 78 4.21 -9.46 -2.40
C ALA A 78 3.41 -8.19 -2.72
N GLY A 79 2.74 -8.14 -3.88
CA GLY A 79 1.88 -7.02 -4.26
C GLY A 79 0.71 -6.80 -3.30
N LEU A 80 0.02 -7.85 -2.87
CA LEU A 80 -1.07 -7.73 -1.89
C LEU A 80 -0.55 -7.28 -0.51
N ARG A 81 0.62 -7.77 -0.10
CA ARG A 81 1.31 -7.31 1.13
C ARG A 81 1.68 -5.84 1.06
N PHE A 82 2.25 -5.40 -0.07
CA PHE A 82 2.60 -4.01 -0.31
C PHE A 82 1.37 -3.09 -0.24
N LYS A 83 0.28 -3.47 -0.93
CA LYS A 83 -1.00 -2.73 -0.86
C LYS A 83 -1.51 -2.64 0.58
N ARG A 84 -1.46 -3.73 1.35
CA ARG A 84 -1.86 -3.72 2.76
C ARG A 84 -0.98 -2.84 3.63
N ALA A 85 0.34 -2.82 3.42
CA ALA A 85 1.25 -1.92 4.12
C ALA A 85 0.85 -0.45 3.90
N SER A 86 0.56 -0.07 2.64
CA SER A 86 0.10 1.26 2.28
C SER A 86 -1.23 1.63 2.95
N ILE A 87 -2.24 0.76 2.88
CA ILE A 87 -3.55 0.95 3.54
C ILE A 87 -3.37 1.14 5.05
N ARG A 88 -2.58 0.28 5.70
CA ARG A 88 -2.33 0.35 7.16
C ARG A 88 -1.61 1.63 7.55
N LEU A 89 -0.70 2.11 6.71
CA LEU A 89 0.00 3.36 6.96
C LEU A 89 -0.95 4.57 6.89
N LYS A 90 -1.89 4.58 5.93
CA LYS A 90 -2.95 5.60 5.84
C LYS A 90 -3.92 5.53 7.02
N ALA A 91 -4.26 4.32 7.47
CA ALA A 91 -5.10 4.09 8.66
C ALA A 91 -4.42 4.45 10.00
N GLY A 92 -3.11 4.75 10.00
CA GLY A 92 -2.34 5.02 11.21
C GLY A 92 -1.86 3.77 11.96
N HIS A 93 -2.09 2.56 11.43
CA HIS A 93 -1.61 1.27 11.95
C HIS A 93 -0.11 1.06 11.67
N THR A 94 0.71 2.02 12.09
CA THR A 94 2.11 2.20 11.68
C THR A 94 2.99 0.97 11.91
N ALA A 95 2.92 0.33 13.08
CA ALA A 95 3.72 -0.87 13.36
C ALA A 95 3.37 -2.04 12.44
N ARG A 96 2.08 -2.26 12.18
CA ARG A 96 1.60 -3.33 11.28
C ARG A 96 1.93 -3.03 9.81
N ALA A 97 1.94 -1.75 9.42
CA ALA A 97 2.41 -1.32 8.11
C ALA A 97 3.90 -1.64 7.92
N LEU A 98 4.72 -1.39 8.95
CA LEU A 98 6.15 -1.72 8.93
C LEU A 98 6.37 -3.23 8.79
N GLU A 99 5.63 -4.06 9.53
CA GLU A 99 5.71 -5.53 9.41
C GLU A 99 5.46 -6.00 7.97
N ASP A 100 4.42 -5.46 7.32
CA ASP A 100 4.10 -5.83 5.94
C ASP A 100 5.17 -5.33 4.95
N ALA A 101 5.65 -4.10 5.10
CA ALA A 101 6.69 -3.55 4.25
C ALA A 101 7.99 -4.36 4.35
N LEU A 102 8.40 -4.73 5.56
CA LEU A 102 9.57 -5.59 5.79
C LEU A 102 9.37 -6.99 5.22
N ALA A 103 8.15 -7.54 5.28
CA ALA A 103 7.84 -8.83 4.67
C ALA A 103 7.97 -8.78 3.13
N VAL A 104 7.58 -7.67 2.50
CA VAL A 104 7.80 -7.45 1.05
C VAL A 104 9.29 -7.36 0.73
N ILE A 105 10.07 -6.61 1.51
CA ILE A 105 11.53 -6.51 1.32
C ILE A 105 12.18 -7.89 1.47
N ALA A 106 11.77 -8.66 2.48
CA ALA A 106 12.31 -9.99 2.79
C ALA A 106 11.93 -11.05 1.75
N SER A 107 10.84 -10.87 0.98
CA SER A 107 10.47 -11.82 -0.07
C SER A 107 11.42 -11.81 -1.26
N GLY A 108 12.29 -10.79 -1.37
CA GLY A 108 13.21 -10.62 -2.49
C GLY A 108 12.53 -10.16 -3.78
N ASP A 109 11.26 -9.77 -3.72
CA ASP A 109 10.54 -9.23 -4.87
C ASP A 109 11.10 -7.85 -5.21
N THR A 110 11.79 -7.75 -6.35
CA THR A 110 12.43 -6.51 -6.77
C THR A 110 11.46 -5.46 -7.31
N PHE A 111 10.25 -5.86 -7.71
CA PHE A 111 9.27 -4.94 -8.29
C PHE A 111 8.75 -3.96 -7.23
N TYR A 112 8.40 -4.46 -6.05
CA TYR A 112 7.88 -3.64 -4.94
C TYR A 112 8.95 -3.21 -3.93
N ARG A 113 10.22 -3.62 -4.12
CA ARG A 113 11.27 -3.45 -3.10
C ARG A 113 11.49 -2.00 -2.71
N ASP A 114 11.65 -1.11 -3.69
CA ASP A 114 12.03 0.28 -3.42
C ASP A 114 10.87 1.06 -2.78
N GLU A 115 9.64 0.82 -3.25
CA GLU A 115 8.44 1.40 -2.65
C GLU A 115 8.21 0.85 -1.23
N ALA A 116 8.44 -0.44 -1.01
CA ALA A 116 8.35 -1.04 0.33
C ALA A 116 9.41 -0.48 1.28
N LEU A 117 10.63 -0.19 0.80
CA LEU A 117 11.65 0.52 1.58
C LEU A 117 11.19 1.93 1.96
N LEU A 118 10.52 2.66 1.07
CA LEU A 118 9.94 3.97 1.40
C LEU A 118 8.83 3.87 2.45
N LEU A 119 7.93 2.89 2.33
CA LEU A 119 6.88 2.65 3.34
C LEU A 119 7.48 2.25 4.69
N ALA A 120 8.52 1.41 4.70
CA ALA A 120 9.24 1.03 5.92
C ALA A 120 9.94 2.22 6.57
N ALA A 121 10.62 3.06 5.77
CA ALA A 121 11.28 4.27 6.24
C ALA A 121 10.28 5.25 6.87
N GLU A 122 9.14 5.49 6.21
CA GLU A 122 8.07 6.36 6.73
C GLU A 122 7.45 5.78 8.01
N ALA A 123 7.20 4.48 8.06
CA ALA A 123 6.67 3.83 9.25
C ALA A 123 7.66 3.93 10.43
N ARG A 124 8.95 3.68 10.21
CA ARG A 124 10.01 3.85 11.21
C ARG A 124 10.15 5.30 11.68
N ARG A 125 10.05 6.26 10.77
CA ARG A 125 10.02 7.69 11.10
C ARG A 125 8.86 8.02 12.04
N ARG A 126 7.65 7.51 11.77
CA ARG A 126 6.47 7.71 12.66
C ARG A 126 6.58 7.00 14.01
N LEU A 127 7.48 6.03 14.15
CA LEU A 127 7.78 5.30 15.38
C LEU A 127 9.03 5.83 16.09
N ASP A 128 9.56 6.98 15.66
CA ASP A 128 10.79 7.59 16.18
C ASP A 128 12.06 6.71 16.04
N CYS A 129 12.04 5.71 15.15
CA CYS A 129 13.19 4.87 14.80
C CYS A 129 14.03 5.56 13.71
N TRP A 130 14.61 6.72 14.04
CA TRP A 130 15.22 7.64 13.07
C TRP A 130 16.41 7.04 12.31
N GLU A 131 17.26 6.27 12.99
CA GLU A 131 18.46 5.67 12.39
C GLU A 131 18.09 4.59 11.38
N GLU A 132 17.12 3.74 11.71
CA GLU A 132 16.61 2.71 10.81
C GLU A 132 15.85 3.32 9.63
N ALA A 133 15.08 4.38 9.84
CA ALA A 133 14.42 5.11 8.76
C ALA A 133 15.44 5.71 7.78
N MET A 134 16.54 6.28 8.29
CA MET A 134 17.64 6.74 7.45
C MET A 134 18.29 5.61 6.67
N ARG A 135 18.57 4.48 7.34
CA ARG A 135 19.20 3.31 6.70
C ARG A 135 18.36 2.77 5.53
N ASP A 136 17.05 2.73 5.67
CA ASP A 136 16.16 2.33 4.56
C ASP A 136 16.23 3.33 3.41
N CYS A 137 16.23 4.63 3.72
CA CYS A 137 16.38 5.67 2.71
C CYS A 137 17.75 5.60 2.01
N ASP A 138 18.85 5.31 2.70
CA ASP A 138 20.19 5.24 2.09
C ASP A 138 20.33 4.06 1.10
N ALA A 139 19.45 3.07 1.17
CA ALA A 139 19.36 2.00 0.19
C ALA A 139 18.66 2.43 -1.13
N LEU A 140 18.13 3.65 -1.19
CA LEU A 140 17.32 4.16 -2.29
C LEU A 140 17.99 5.34 -3.03
N PRO A 141 17.69 5.53 -4.33
CA PRO A 141 18.04 6.76 -5.05
C PRO A 141 17.51 8.03 -4.35
N GLU A 142 18.18 9.16 -4.54
CA GLU A 142 17.75 10.43 -3.94
C GLU A 142 16.35 10.87 -4.41
N SER A 143 16.00 10.55 -5.65
CA SER A 143 14.71 10.83 -6.27
C SER A 143 13.62 9.81 -5.96
N ALA A 144 13.86 8.84 -5.07
CA ALA A 144 12.87 7.81 -4.75
C ALA A 144 11.67 8.43 -4.03
N GLU A 145 10.48 8.19 -4.59
CA GLU A 145 9.20 8.66 -4.06
C GLU A 145 8.07 7.66 -4.33
N VAL A 146 7.07 7.64 -3.44
CA VAL A 146 5.86 6.82 -3.56
C VAL A 146 4.66 7.62 -3.06
N TRP A 147 3.49 7.39 -3.66
CA TRP A 147 2.24 8.00 -3.23
C TRP A 147 1.43 7.06 -2.33
N SER A 148 1.23 7.44 -1.07
CA SER A 148 0.39 6.70 -0.10
C SER A 148 -0.34 7.68 0.83
N GLY A 149 -1.51 8.15 0.40
CA GLY A 149 -2.27 9.20 1.10
C GLY A 149 -1.63 10.59 1.02
N GLY A 150 -0.37 10.64 0.61
CA GLY A 150 0.44 11.82 0.29
C GLY A 150 1.78 11.36 -0.31
N LEU A 151 2.58 12.31 -0.78
CA LEU A 151 3.91 12.03 -1.32
C LEU A 151 4.87 11.65 -0.18
N ILE A 152 5.42 10.44 -0.24
CA ILE A 152 6.50 9.99 0.63
C ILE A 152 7.78 10.00 -0.20
N ALA A 153 8.74 10.85 0.17
CA ALA A 153 9.99 11.00 -0.56
C ALA A 153 11.20 10.72 0.34
N ALA A 154 12.17 9.94 -0.14
CA ALA A 154 13.37 9.58 0.62
C ALA A 154 14.12 10.82 1.14
N ARG A 155 14.27 11.86 0.29
CA ARG A 155 14.92 13.13 0.66
C ARG A 155 14.27 13.82 1.87
N GLU A 156 12.94 13.76 1.96
CA GLU A 156 12.19 14.43 3.01
C GLU A 156 12.33 13.67 4.33
N ILE A 157 12.23 12.33 4.28
CA ILE A 157 12.48 11.47 5.43
C ILE A 157 13.91 11.68 5.96
N ARG A 158 14.94 11.66 5.09
CA ARG A 158 16.34 11.91 5.50
C ARG A 158 16.51 13.25 6.20
N SER A 159 15.92 14.31 5.64
CA SER A 159 15.96 15.68 6.20
C SER A 159 15.31 15.73 7.59
N GLN A 160 14.16 15.10 7.76
CA GLN A 160 13.46 15.05 9.05
C GLN A 160 14.25 14.24 10.08
N CYS A 161 14.67 13.02 9.75
CA CYS A 161 15.43 12.15 10.65
C CYS A 161 16.76 12.79 11.08
N SER A 162 17.48 13.44 10.16
CA SER A 162 18.74 14.13 10.47
C SER A 162 18.55 15.24 11.50
N ARG A 163 17.47 16.01 11.39
CA ARG A 163 17.12 17.06 12.37
C ARG A 163 16.81 16.46 13.75
N MET A 164 16.03 15.39 13.80
CA MET A 164 15.65 14.74 15.06
C MET A 164 16.86 14.12 15.77
N LEU A 165 17.73 13.44 15.04
CA LEU A 165 18.96 12.86 15.61
C LEU A 165 19.92 13.94 16.14
N ALA A 166 20.02 15.08 15.46
CA ALA A 166 20.82 16.21 15.96
C ALA A 166 20.25 16.78 17.27
N GLN A 167 18.92 16.88 17.38
CA GLN A 167 18.25 17.33 18.60
C GLN A 167 18.45 16.34 19.76
N GLN A 168 18.34 15.04 19.51
CA GLN A 168 18.56 14.01 20.53
C GLN A 168 20.00 14.02 21.08
N LYS A 169 20.99 14.37 20.26
CA LYS A 169 22.40 14.50 20.69
C LYS A 169 22.67 15.77 21.48
N ALA A 170 21.81 16.78 21.36
CA ALA A 170 21.95 18.07 22.05
C ALA A 170 21.19 18.11 23.39
N ALA A 171 20.34 17.12 23.67
CA ALA A 171 19.61 16.93 24.91
C ALA A 171 20.41 16.08 25.91
#